data_AF-A0A1I2FTB1-F1
#
_entry.id   AF-A0A1I2FTB1-F1
#
_cell.length_a   1.000
_cell.length_b   1.000
_cell.length_c   1.000
_cell.angle_alpha   90.00
_cell.angle_beta   90.00
_cell.angle_gamma   90.00
#
_symmetry.space_group_name_H-M   'P 1'
#
loop_
_entity.id
_entity.type
_entity.pdbx_description
1 polymer ?
#
loop_
_entity_poly.entity_id
_entity_poly.type
_entity_poly.pdbx_seq_one_letter_code
_entity_poly.pdbx_strand_id
1 'polypeptide(L)'
;MSLKVNEMWSYLSKKKQPRWLWWVEDAVTGEIIAFVFGRRTHQMFRHLLSLLEQAKIKIIRWITDSWWAYFDCLDQRLRLVRKAALQGLERKHLTLRTRLKRLTRRTICFSKSVTVQDTIIGQFIDPFFFANKRN
;
A
#
# COMPACT_ATOMS: atom_id res chain seq x y z
N MET A 1 -9.98 -8.86 12.35
CA MET A 1 -10.22 -7.65 11.54
C MET A 1 -10.30 -8.01 10.06
N SER A 2 -11.06 -7.25 9.27
CA SER A 2 -11.17 -7.44 7.81
C SER A 2 -10.24 -6.47 7.12
N LEU A 3 -9.29 -6.95 6.32
CA LEU A 3 -8.21 -6.14 5.78
C LEU A 3 -8.31 -6.02 4.26
N LYS A 4 -8.20 -4.80 3.74
CA LYS A 4 -8.06 -4.52 2.31
C LYS A 4 -6.58 -4.40 1.96
N VAL A 5 -6.17 -5.04 0.88
CA VAL A 5 -4.81 -4.89 0.34
C VAL A 5 -4.92 -4.44 -1.10
N ASN A 6 -4.08 -3.46 -1.45
CA ASN A 6 -3.88 -3.05 -2.83
C ASN A 6 -2.48 -2.44 -2.97
N GLU A 7 -2.02 -2.34 -4.20
CA GLU A 7 -0.74 -1.76 -4.54
C GLU A 7 -0.90 -0.52 -5.43
N MET A 8 0.01 0.44 -5.28
CA MET A 8 0.18 1.52 -6.26
C MET A 8 1.64 1.66 -6.63
N TRP A 9 1.91 1.99 -7.89
CA TRP A 9 3.26 2.22 -8.35
C TRP A 9 3.52 3.71 -8.58
N SER A 10 4.79 4.06 -8.46
CA SER A 10 5.36 5.38 -8.71
C SER A 10 6.67 5.25 -9.49
N TYR A 11 7.07 6.34 -10.15
CA TYR A 11 8.32 6.39 -10.89
C TYR A 11 9.48 6.85 -9.99
N LEU A 12 10.64 6.20 -10.11
CA LEU A 12 11.94 6.69 -9.59
C LEU A 12 12.83 7.08 -10.76
N SER A 13 13.40 8.29 -10.76
CA SER A 13 14.44 8.76 -11.70
C SER A 13 14.13 8.61 -13.21
N LYS A 14 14.25 7.39 -13.75
CA LYS A 14 13.93 6.98 -15.13
C LYS A 14 12.98 5.79 -15.07
N LYS A 15 12.08 5.62 -16.06
CA LYS A 15 11.04 4.58 -16.16
C LYS A 15 11.48 3.11 -15.93
N LYS A 16 12.77 2.82 -15.78
CA LYS A 16 13.33 1.48 -15.58
C LYS A 16 13.16 0.93 -14.15
N GLN A 17 12.84 1.77 -13.16
CA GLN A 17 12.71 1.32 -11.76
C GLN A 17 11.32 1.68 -11.19
N PRO A 18 10.28 0.87 -11.44
CA PRO A 18 8.98 1.07 -10.80
C PRO A 18 9.10 0.79 -9.30
N ARG A 19 8.68 1.75 -8.48
CA ARG A 19 8.58 1.61 -7.02
C ARG A 19 7.13 1.38 -6.65
N TRP A 20 6.83 0.25 -6.03
CA TRP A 20 5.51 -0.11 -5.58
C TRP A 20 5.37 0.20 -4.08
N LEU A 21 4.30 0.89 -3.74
CA LEU A 21 3.77 1.04 -2.40
C LEU A 21 2.70 -0.04 -2.22
N TRP A 22 2.94 -0.94 -1.29
CA TRP A 22 1.98 -1.90 -0.78
C TRP A 22 1.44 -1.36 0.52
N TRP A 23 0.14 -1.40 0.71
CA TRP A 23 -0.44 -1.01 1.99
C TRP A 23 -1.68 -1.81 2.33
N VAL A 24 -1.98 -1.83 3.61
CA VAL A 24 -3.12 -2.55 4.18
C VAL A 24 -3.99 -1.57 4.91
N GLU A 25 -5.28 -1.59 4.57
CA GLU A 25 -6.31 -0.78 5.20
C GLU A 25 -7.26 -1.68 5.99
N ASP A 26 -7.70 -1.26 7.16
CA ASP A 26 -8.84 -1.88 7.82
C ASP A 26 -10.13 -1.54 7.06
N ALA A 27 -10.87 -2.57 6.65
CA ALA A 27 -12.09 -2.40 5.89
C ALA A 27 -13.20 -1.67 6.66
N VAL A 28 -13.18 -1.74 8.00
CA VAL A 28 -14.21 -1.15 8.87
C VAL A 28 -13.89 0.31 9.17
N THR A 29 -12.73 0.59 9.77
CA THR A 29 -12.33 1.96 10.15
C THR A 29 -11.83 2.78 8.96
N GLY A 30 -11.39 2.13 7.88
CA GLY A 30 -10.71 2.80 6.79
C GLY A 30 -9.32 3.31 7.17
N GLU A 31 -8.73 2.88 8.27
CA GLU A 31 -7.37 3.28 8.66
C GLU A 31 -6.31 2.47 7.92
N ILE A 32 -5.17 3.09 7.63
CA ILE A 32 -4.00 2.35 7.14
C ILE A 32 -3.30 1.72 8.33
N ILE A 33 -2.99 0.43 8.22
CA ILE A 33 -2.42 -0.37 9.30
C ILE A 33 -0.92 -0.55 9.10
N ALA A 34 -0.52 -0.87 7.87
CA ALA A 34 0.85 -1.15 7.51
C ALA A 34 1.06 -0.79 6.04
N PHE A 35 2.29 -0.41 5.71
CA PHE A 35 2.71 -0.22 4.34
C PHE A 35 4.18 -0.59 4.16
N VAL A 36 4.54 -1.03 2.95
CA VAL A 36 5.93 -1.31 2.57
C VAL A 36 6.21 -0.80 1.16
N PHE A 37 7.44 -0.36 0.94
CA PHE A 37 7.91 0.04 -0.39
C PHE A 37 8.81 -1.04 -0.98
N GLY A 38 8.64 -1.34 -2.27
CA GLY A 38 9.49 -2.32 -2.93
C GLY A 38 9.12 -2.60 -4.38
N ARG A 39 9.49 -3.79 -4.84
CA ARG A 39 9.09 -4.30 -6.16
C ARG A 39 7.77 -5.05 -6.05
N ARG A 40 7.04 -5.17 -7.16
CA ARG A 40 5.84 -6.01 -7.26
C ARG A 40 6.21 -7.48 -7.37
N THR A 41 6.45 -8.09 -6.21
CA THR A 41 6.96 -9.45 -6.06
C THR A 41 6.30 -10.14 -4.87
N HIS A 42 6.21 -11.46 -4.91
CA HIS A 42 5.70 -12.28 -3.80
C HIS A 42 6.48 -12.08 -2.51
N GLN A 43 7.80 -11.92 -2.61
CA GLN A 43 8.66 -11.70 -1.45
C GLN A 43 8.28 -10.43 -0.69
N MET A 44 8.01 -9.33 -1.40
CA MET A 44 7.62 -8.09 -0.74
C MET A 44 6.23 -8.18 -0.11
N PHE A 45 5.31 -8.91 -0.74
CA PHE A 45 4.01 -9.16 -0.13
C PHE A 45 4.11 -10.04 1.13
N ARG A 46 4.95 -11.07 1.12
CA ARG A 46 5.24 -11.88 2.34
C ARG A 46 5.90 -11.05 3.45
N HIS A 47 6.76 -10.10 3.09
CA HIS A 47 7.34 -9.19 4.06
C HIS A 47 6.24 -8.34 4.74
N LEU A 48 5.28 -7.83 3.97
CA LEU A 48 4.12 -7.12 4.52
C LEU A 48 3.29 -8.01 5.47
N LEU A 49 3.07 -9.28 5.10
CA LEU A 49 2.37 -10.24 5.97
C LEU A 49 3.11 -10.48 7.27
N SER A 50 4.44 -10.63 7.23
CA SER A 50 5.28 -10.79 8.42
C SER A 50 5.20 -9.58 9.36
N LEU A 51 5.12 -8.35 8.83
CA LEU A 51 4.92 -7.16 9.66
C LEU A 51 3.56 -7.18 10.39
N LEU A 52 2.51 -7.65 9.72
CA LEU A 52 1.18 -7.78 10.34
C LEU A 52 1.16 -8.85 11.44
N GLU A 53 1.86 -9.96 11.21
CA GLU A 53 2.02 -11.04 12.18
C GLU A 53 2.83 -10.57 13.41
N GLN A 54 3.94 -9.86 13.19
CA GLN A 54 4.74 -9.25 14.25
C GLN A 54 3.93 -8.24 15.08
N ALA A 55 3.04 -7.48 14.42
CA ALA A 55 2.09 -6.58 15.08
C ALA A 55 0.93 -7.32 15.78
N LYS A 56 0.90 -8.65 15.76
CA LYS A 56 -0.12 -9.53 16.37
C LYS A 56 -1.55 -9.22 15.89
N ILE A 57 -1.70 -8.79 14.64
CA ILE A 57 -3.00 -8.43 14.08
C ILE A 57 -3.76 -9.71 13.70
N LYS A 58 -4.91 -9.96 14.33
CA LYS A 58 -5.78 -11.07 13.97
C LYS A 58 -6.58 -10.76 12.71
N ILE A 59 -6.34 -11.51 11.66
CA ILE A 59 -6.95 -11.31 10.34
C ILE A 59 -8.07 -12.32 10.15
N ILE A 60 -9.29 -11.81 9.93
CA ILE A 60 -10.50 -12.65 9.77
C ILE A 60 -10.86 -12.75 8.29
N ARG A 61 -10.58 -11.71 7.50
CA ARG A 61 -10.91 -11.67 6.08
C ARG A 61 -9.94 -10.77 5.32
N TRP A 62 -9.60 -11.18 4.11
CA TRP A 62 -8.84 -10.40 3.15
C TRP A 62 -9.76 -9.91 2.03
N ILE A 63 -9.67 -8.63 1.69
CA ILE A 63 -10.34 -8.02 0.55
C ILE A 63 -9.25 -7.59 -0.42
N THR A 64 -9.16 -8.26 -1.56
CA THR A 64 -8.12 -8.01 -2.55
C THR A 64 -8.70 -7.89 -3.94
N ASP A 65 -7.86 -7.49 -4.89
CA ASP A 65 -8.16 -7.65 -6.30
C ASP A 65 -7.82 -9.09 -6.76
N SER A 66 -7.88 -9.32 -8.06
CA SER A 66 -7.62 -10.62 -8.68
C SER A 66 -6.14 -10.89 -8.96
N TRP A 67 -5.19 -10.18 -8.31
CA TRP A 67 -3.77 -10.38 -8.56
C TRP A 67 -3.26 -11.73 -8.02
N TRP A 68 -2.40 -12.39 -8.80
CA TRP A 68 -1.93 -13.76 -8.56
C TRP A 68 -1.18 -13.94 -7.23
N ALA A 69 -0.42 -12.95 -6.76
CA ALA A 69 0.26 -13.08 -5.48
C ALA A 69 -0.68 -13.19 -4.29
N TYR A 70 -1.85 -12.53 -4.36
CA TYR A 70 -2.88 -12.68 -3.35
C TYR A 70 -3.52 -14.06 -3.40
N PHE A 71 -3.42 -14.76 -4.53
CA PHE A 71 -3.87 -16.14 -4.63
C PHE A 71 -2.86 -17.07 -3.95
N ASP A 72 -1.58 -16.90 -4.25
CA ASP A 72 -0.53 -17.80 -3.76
C ASP A 72 -0.16 -17.59 -2.28
N CYS A 73 -0.26 -16.36 -1.78
CA CYS A 73 0.25 -16.01 -0.44
C CYS A 73 -0.85 -15.89 0.63
N LEU A 74 -2.14 -15.92 0.26
CA LEU A 74 -3.24 -15.81 1.22
C LEU A 74 -4.08 -17.08 1.25
N ASP A 75 -4.63 -17.39 2.42
CA ASP A 75 -5.64 -18.43 2.55
C ASP A 75 -6.91 -18.05 1.77
N GLN A 76 -7.26 -18.88 0.78
CA GLN A 76 -8.42 -18.68 -0.08
C GLN A 76 -9.74 -18.72 0.68
N ARG A 77 -9.81 -19.41 1.82
CA ARG A 77 -11.03 -19.45 2.67
C ARG A 77 -11.34 -18.10 3.29
N LEU A 78 -10.30 -17.30 3.53
CA LEU A 78 -10.42 -15.98 4.13
C LEU A 78 -10.45 -14.87 3.07
N ARG A 79 -10.28 -15.19 1.79
CA ARG A 79 -10.14 -14.20 0.71
C ARG A 79 -11.47 -13.89 0.03
N LEU A 80 -11.77 -12.59 -0.06
CA LEU A 80 -12.89 -12.04 -0.80
C LEU A 80 -12.35 -11.14 -1.92
N VAL A 81 -12.51 -11.58 -3.18
CA VAL A 81 -12.14 -10.77 -4.34
C VAL A 81 -13.30 -9.84 -4.68
N ARG A 82 -13.16 -8.54 -4.40
CA ARG A 82 -14.23 -7.56 -4.67
C ARG A 82 -13.65 -6.19 -4.99
N LYS A 83 -13.59 -5.86 -6.28
CA LYS A 83 -13.07 -4.57 -6.77
C LYS A 83 -13.82 -3.36 -6.20
N ALA A 84 -15.15 -3.44 -6.12
CA ALA A 84 -15.97 -2.36 -5.54
C ALA A 84 -15.61 -2.05 -4.07
N ALA A 85 -15.17 -3.04 -3.29
CA ALA A 85 -14.78 -2.83 -1.89
C ALA A 85 -13.42 -2.13 -1.75
N LEU A 86 -12.60 -2.08 -2.81
CA LEU A 86 -11.30 -1.40 -2.84
C LEU A 86 -11.40 0.07 -3.26
N GLN A 87 -12.58 0.56 -3.67
CA GLN A 87 -12.76 1.92 -4.19
C GLN A 87 -12.29 3.01 -3.21
N GLY A 88 -12.47 2.80 -1.89
CA GLY A 88 -11.94 3.70 -0.87
C GLY A 88 -10.41 3.81 -0.88
N LEU A 89 -9.74 2.66 -1.05
CA LEU A 89 -8.28 2.58 -1.13
C LEU A 89 -7.75 3.19 -2.44
N GLU A 90 -8.46 2.97 -3.55
CA GLU A 90 -8.16 3.62 -4.84
C GLU A 90 -8.31 5.15 -4.76
N ARG A 91 -9.31 5.65 -4.03
CA ARG A 91 -9.49 7.10 -3.80
C ARG A 91 -8.30 7.69 -3.03
N LYS A 92 -7.73 6.96 -2.07
CA LYS A 92 -6.53 7.41 -1.35
C LYS A 92 -5.29 7.39 -2.24
N HIS A 93 -5.15 6.42 -3.14
CA HIS A 93 -4.10 6.46 -4.18
C HIS A 93 -4.21 7.71 -5.04
N LEU A 94 -5.44 8.11 -5.40
CA LEU A 94 -5.69 9.36 -6.12
C LEU A 94 -5.29 10.58 -5.29
N THR A 95 -5.66 10.64 -4.00
CA THR A 95 -5.25 11.74 -3.10
C THR A 95 -3.73 11.87 -3.01
N LEU A 96 -3.00 10.74 -2.86
CA LEU A 96 -1.54 10.73 -2.87
C LEU A 96 -0.98 11.28 -4.18
N ARG A 97 -1.50 10.82 -5.32
CA ARG A 97 -1.07 11.25 -6.65
C ARG A 97 -1.31 12.75 -6.93
N THR A 98 -2.41 13.28 -6.40
CA THR A 98 -2.77 14.70 -6.56
C THR A 98 -1.92 15.59 -5.68
N ARG A 99 -1.69 15.22 -4.42
CA ARG A 99 -0.93 16.03 -3.46
C ARG A 99 0.58 15.90 -3.64
N LEU A 100 1.06 14.70 -3.95
CA LEU A 100 2.46 14.44 -4.25
C LEU A 100 2.66 14.39 -5.76
N LYS A 101 2.82 15.57 -6.39
CA LYS A 101 3.10 15.71 -7.84
C LYS A 101 4.29 14.86 -8.31
N ARG A 102 5.21 14.52 -7.40
CA ARG A 102 6.36 13.63 -7.61
C ARG A 102 5.96 12.21 -8.03
N LEU A 103 4.77 11.74 -7.62
CA LEU A 103 4.25 10.40 -7.95
C LEU A 103 3.65 10.32 -9.36
N THR A 104 3.26 11.45 -9.95
CA THR A 104 2.47 11.50 -11.20
C THR A 104 3.22 12.05 -12.40
N ARG A 105 4.08 13.07 -12.24
CA ARG A 105 4.68 13.79 -13.39
C ARG A 105 6.17 13.50 -13.58
N ARG A 106 6.47 12.85 -14.71
CA ARG A 106 7.79 12.39 -15.16
C ARG A 106 8.88 13.47 -15.23
N THR A 107 8.54 14.73 -15.48
CA THR A 107 9.51 15.72 -15.98
C THR A 107 9.91 16.81 -14.99
N ILE A 108 9.13 17.08 -13.93
CA ILE A 108 9.30 18.33 -13.15
C ILE A 108 9.79 18.08 -11.70
N CYS A 109 9.38 16.98 -11.06
CA CYS A 109 9.64 16.80 -9.61
C CYS A 109 10.03 15.35 -9.22
N PHE A 110 10.87 14.65 -9.98
CA PHE A 110 11.25 13.28 -9.60
C PHE A 110 12.34 13.25 -8.51
N SER A 111 12.31 12.22 -7.65
CA SER A 111 13.44 11.91 -6.78
C SER A 111 14.46 11.06 -7.55
N LYS A 112 15.75 11.40 -7.39
CA LYS A 112 16.87 10.59 -7.90
C LYS A 112 17.24 9.45 -6.95
N SER A 113 16.79 9.53 -5.69
CA SER A 113 17.10 8.56 -4.64
C SER A 113 15.85 7.83 -4.16
N VAL A 114 15.96 6.51 -4.04
CA VAL A 114 14.95 5.62 -3.46
C VAL A 114 14.61 6.07 -2.04
N THR A 115 15.64 6.25 -1.21
CA THR A 115 15.51 6.64 0.19
C THR A 115 14.72 7.93 0.32
N VAL A 116 15.06 8.97 -0.46
CA VAL A 116 14.35 10.25 -0.41
C VAL A 116 12.89 10.11 -0.84
N GLN A 117 12.60 9.29 -1.86
CA GLN A 117 11.23 9.07 -2.30
C GLN A 117 10.40 8.34 -1.24
N ASP A 118 10.93 7.26 -0.69
CA ASP A 118 10.26 6.49 0.36
C ASP A 118 10.08 7.31 1.63
N THR A 119 11.06 8.11 2.03
CA THR A 119 10.97 9.02 3.18
C THR A 119 9.89 10.07 2.96
N ILE A 120 9.82 10.73 1.80
CA ILE A 120 8.79 11.73 1.52
C ILE A 120 7.39 11.10 1.53
N ILE A 121 7.23 9.93 0.92
CA ILE A 121 5.93 9.25 0.89
C ILE A 121 5.56 8.77 2.29
N GLY A 122 6.51 8.19 3.04
CA GLY A 122 6.31 7.77 4.43
C GLY A 122 5.91 8.94 5.34
N GLN A 123 6.69 10.03 5.31
CA GLN A 123 6.39 11.27 6.04
C GLN A 123 5.06 11.91 5.64
N PHE A 124 4.55 11.64 4.44
CA PHE A 124 3.22 12.08 4.03
C PHE A 124 2.13 11.12 4.54
N ILE A 125 2.38 9.81 4.52
CA ILE A 125 1.41 8.81 4.96
C ILE A 125 1.23 8.87 6.49
N ASP A 126 2.30 9.03 7.25
CA ASP A 126 2.31 9.03 8.71
C ASP A 126 1.31 10.05 9.32
N PRO A 127 1.33 11.35 8.99
CA PRO A 127 0.39 12.32 9.53
C PRO A 127 -1.01 12.23 8.92
N PHE A 128 -1.17 11.72 7.69
CA PHE A 128 -2.48 11.67 7.05
C PHE A 128 -3.29 10.42 7.35
N PHE A 129 -2.62 9.31 7.71
CA PHE A 129 -3.28 8.03 7.91
C PHE A 129 -3.04 7.39 9.29
N PHE A 130 -2.03 7.85 10.05
CA PHE A 130 -1.75 7.36 11.41
C PHE A 130 -1.92 8.41 12.53
N ALA A 131 -2.14 9.70 12.19
CA ALA A 131 -2.20 10.78 13.20
C ALA A 131 -3.32 10.63 14.24
N ASN A 132 -4.38 9.86 13.96
CA ASN A 132 -5.46 9.62 14.93
C ASN A 132 -5.09 8.65 16.06
N LYS A 133 -3.86 8.10 16.10
CA LYS A 133 -3.41 7.16 17.13
C LYS A 133 -2.47 7.76 18.20
N ARG A 134 -2.24 9.08 18.19
CA ARG A 134 -1.35 9.75 19.15
C ARG A 134 -2.07 10.61 20.21
N ASN A 135 -3.39 10.52 20.30
CA ASN A 135 -4.17 11.11 21.39
C ASN A 135 -4.74 10.01 22.28
#